data_AF-A0A6B2V9Z8-F1
#
_entry.id   AF-A0A6B2V9Z8-F1
#
_cell.length_a   1.000
_cell.length_b   1.000
_cell.length_c   1.000
_cell.angle_alpha   90.00
_cell.angle_beta   90.00
_cell.angle_gamma   90.00
#
_symmetry.space_group_name_H-M   'P 1'
#
loop_
_entity.id
_entity.type
_entity.pdbx_description
1 polymer ?
#
loop_
_entity_poly.entity_id
_entity_poly.type
_entity_poly.pdbx_seq_one_letter_code
_entity_poly.pdbx_strand_id
1 'polypeptide(L)'
;MARTDHEPAAGIDAALHAAQALTDAYDDYDTDAALRRVTALADAAPPHPDTGTPPTGGTPARPPARYRTVHEQAAHDLDLAVTLVVDAPQAHLSLARLVDHEHIEPEGALVFAALLHLAGYRDQAQFWFEFAAGAGNR
;
A
#
# COMPACT_ATOMS: atom_id res chain seq x y z
N MET A 1 4.86 -46.28 7.98
CA MET A 1 5.31 -45.80 6.65
C MET A 1 4.19 -44.97 6.06
N ALA A 2 4.24 -43.65 6.28
CA ALA A 2 3.30 -42.71 5.72
C ALA A 2 3.82 -42.26 4.35
N ARG A 3 3.05 -42.50 3.31
CA ARG A 3 3.18 -41.81 2.03
C ARG A 3 1.80 -41.22 1.76
N THR A 4 1.60 -40.02 2.29
CA THR A 4 0.52 -39.15 1.82
C THR A 4 0.94 -38.71 0.44
N ASP A 5 0.21 -39.20 -0.56
CA ASP A 5 0.34 -38.77 -1.94
C ASP A 5 0.10 -37.25 -2.00
N HIS A 6 1.14 -36.53 -2.35
CA HIS A 6 1.08 -35.10 -2.63
C HIS A 6 0.37 -34.95 -3.99
N GLU A 7 -0.88 -34.50 -3.96
CA GLU A 7 -1.68 -34.16 -5.13
C GLU A 7 -0.91 -33.11 -5.98
N PRO A 8 -0.48 -33.46 -7.21
CA PRO A 8 0.42 -32.61 -7.96
C PRO A 8 -0.37 -31.51 -8.65
N ALA A 9 -0.03 -30.25 -8.38
CA ALA A 9 -0.17 -29.11 -9.31
C ALA A 9 -1.52 -28.89 -10.04
N ALA A 10 -2.63 -29.43 -9.57
CA ALA A 10 -3.98 -29.06 -10.03
C ALA A 10 -4.42 -27.68 -9.46
N GLY A 11 -3.59 -27.05 -8.61
CA GLY A 11 -4.01 -25.99 -7.70
C GLY A 11 -3.83 -24.55 -8.16
N ILE A 12 -2.98 -24.25 -9.15
CA ILE A 12 -2.72 -22.85 -9.56
C ILE A 12 -3.29 -22.57 -10.95
N ASP A 13 -2.97 -23.36 -11.97
CA ASP A 13 -3.45 -23.10 -13.32
C ASP A 13 -4.99 -23.20 -13.42
N ALA A 14 -5.60 -24.16 -12.72
CA ALA A 14 -7.05 -24.27 -12.64
C ALA A 14 -7.69 -23.11 -11.86
N ALA A 15 -7.02 -22.63 -10.80
CA ALA A 15 -7.49 -21.48 -10.02
C ALA A 15 -7.38 -20.18 -10.81
N LEU A 16 -6.29 -19.99 -11.58
CA LEU A 16 -6.09 -18.87 -12.49
C LEU A 16 -7.10 -18.91 -13.64
N HIS A 17 -7.36 -20.08 -14.21
CA HIS A 17 -8.35 -20.23 -15.27
C HIS A 17 -9.78 -19.94 -14.78
N ALA A 18 -10.12 -20.35 -13.54
CA ALA A 18 -11.40 -20.01 -12.92
C ALA A 18 -11.50 -18.53 -12.52
N ALA A 19 -10.38 -17.88 -12.16
CA ALA A 19 -10.31 -16.46 -11.82
C ALA A 19 -10.34 -15.53 -13.05
N GLN A 20 -10.23 -16.05 -14.27
CA GLN A 20 -10.21 -15.28 -15.52
C GLN A 20 -11.52 -14.53 -15.83
N ALA A 21 -12.54 -14.66 -14.98
CA ALA A 21 -13.91 -14.15 -15.17
C ALA A 21 -14.08 -12.62 -15.20
N LEU A 22 -13.01 -11.84 -15.01
CA LEU A 22 -13.06 -10.37 -15.08
C LEU A 22 -12.12 -9.75 -16.12
N THR A 23 -11.37 -10.57 -16.87
CA THR A 23 -10.42 -10.05 -17.87
C THR A 23 -11.17 -9.34 -19.00
N ASP A 24 -12.18 -9.99 -19.55
CA ASP A 24 -13.01 -9.46 -20.65
C ASP A 24 -13.88 -8.25 -20.22
N ALA A 25 -14.09 -8.05 -18.90
CA ALA A 25 -14.86 -6.92 -18.37
C ALA A 25 -14.11 -5.59 -18.47
N TYR A 26 -12.79 -5.63 -18.68
CA TYR A 26 -11.93 -4.44 -18.83
C TYR A 26 -11.36 -4.27 -20.24
N ASP A 27 -11.68 -5.15 -21.19
CA ASP A 27 -11.19 -5.04 -22.58
C ASP A 27 -11.67 -3.75 -23.27
N ASP A 28 -12.84 -3.25 -22.88
CA ASP A 28 -13.43 -1.98 -23.37
C ASP A 28 -13.14 -0.80 -22.42
N TYR A 29 -12.33 -1.00 -21.38
CA TYR A 29 -11.97 0.05 -20.43
C TYR A 29 -10.86 0.93 -21.00
N ASP A 30 -11.22 2.13 -21.46
CA ASP A 30 -10.27 3.14 -21.92
C ASP A 30 -9.45 3.72 -20.74
N THR A 31 -8.32 3.09 -20.46
CA THR A 31 -7.35 3.49 -19.42
C THR A 31 -6.79 4.88 -19.67
N ASP A 32 -6.60 5.28 -20.93
CA ASP A 32 -6.11 6.61 -21.30
C ASP A 32 -7.16 7.69 -21.04
N ALA A 33 -8.44 7.42 -21.28
CA ALA A 33 -9.54 8.29 -20.88
C ALA A 33 -9.69 8.39 -19.36
N ALA A 34 -9.46 7.29 -18.63
CA ALA A 34 -9.45 7.30 -17.17
C ALA A 34 -8.31 8.17 -16.63
N LEU A 35 -7.09 8.01 -17.16
CA LEU A 35 -5.93 8.80 -16.77
C LEU A 35 -6.15 10.29 -17.06
N ARG A 36 -6.65 10.64 -18.26
CA ARG A 36 -6.99 12.03 -18.61
C ARG A 36 -7.96 12.68 -17.63
N ARG A 37 -8.96 11.93 -17.15
CA ARG A 37 -9.93 12.43 -16.15
C ARG A 37 -9.26 12.69 -14.80
N VAL A 38 -8.36 11.81 -14.36
CA VAL A 38 -7.61 11.98 -13.10
C VAL A 38 -6.69 13.19 -13.18
N THR A 39 -5.95 13.34 -14.29
CA THR A 39 -5.06 14.50 -14.51
C THR A 39 -5.86 15.80 -14.54
N ALA A 40 -6.98 15.85 -15.26
CA ALA A 40 -7.84 17.04 -15.31
C ALA A 40 -8.42 17.42 -13.93
N LEU A 41 -8.70 16.43 -13.07
CA LEU A 41 -9.15 16.69 -11.70
C LEU A 41 -8.03 17.26 -10.83
N ALA A 42 -6.80 16.79 -11.01
CA ALA A 42 -5.62 17.30 -10.32
C ALA A 42 -5.28 18.74 -10.73
N ASP A 43 -5.38 19.05 -12.03
CA ASP A 43 -5.15 20.40 -12.57
C ASP A 43 -6.25 21.39 -12.16
N ALA A 44 -7.48 20.91 -11.99
CA ALA A 44 -8.60 21.71 -11.51
C ALA A 44 -8.59 21.94 -9.98
N ALA A 45 -7.66 21.32 -9.24
CA ALA A 45 -7.53 21.51 -7.82
C ALA A 45 -7.02 22.94 -7.53
N PRO A 46 -7.77 23.76 -6.77
CA PRO A 46 -7.33 25.13 -6.50
C PRO A 46 -6.03 25.14 -5.69
N PRO A 47 -5.09 26.05 -5.99
CA PRO A 47 -3.85 26.17 -5.25
C PRO A 47 -4.16 26.48 -3.78
N HIS A 48 -3.47 25.76 -2.89
CA HIS A 48 -3.54 26.02 -1.45
C HIS A 48 -3.09 27.46 -1.17
N PRO A 49 -3.86 28.26 -0.40
CA PRO A 49 -3.33 29.51 0.09
C PRO A 49 -2.20 29.21 1.09
N ASP A 50 -1.00 29.64 0.74
CA ASP A 50 0.12 29.84 1.66
C ASP A 50 -0.35 30.80 2.76
N THR A 51 -0.74 30.27 3.92
CA THR A 51 -0.97 31.10 5.11
C THR A 51 0.32 31.27 5.88
N GLY A 52 1.15 32.18 5.40
CA GLY A 52 2.02 32.97 6.26
C GLY A 52 1.22 34.05 6.98
N THR A 53 1.46 34.20 8.28
CA THR A 53 1.08 35.30 9.21
C THR A 53 -0.07 34.99 10.20
N PRO A 54 0.14 35.16 11.53
CA PRO A 54 -0.87 34.87 12.55
C PRO A 54 -1.74 36.10 12.86
N PRO A 55 -3.02 35.89 13.20
CA PRO A 55 -3.74 36.82 14.06
C PRO A 55 -4.23 36.15 15.35
N THR A 56 -3.93 36.84 16.46
CA THR A 56 -4.52 36.68 17.79
C THR A 56 -6.05 36.75 17.72
N GLY A 57 -6.74 35.70 18.17
CA GLY A 57 -8.19 35.72 18.35
C GLY A 57 -8.81 34.33 18.29
N GLY A 58 -9.36 33.88 19.42
CA GLY A 58 -9.91 32.53 19.59
C GLY A 58 -10.90 32.14 18.48
N THR A 59 -10.51 31.14 17.69
CA THR A 59 -11.36 30.54 16.67
C THR A 59 -11.95 29.25 17.24
N PRO A 60 -13.25 28.97 17.09
CA PRO A 60 -13.82 27.68 17.48
C PRO A 60 -13.06 26.56 16.78
N ALA A 61 -12.77 25.49 17.51
CA ALA A 61 -12.03 24.33 17.02
C ALA A 61 -12.58 23.90 15.66
N ARG A 62 -11.76 24.09 14.62
CA ARG A 62 -12.03 23.58 13.27
C ARG A 62 -12.26 22.07 13.42
N PRO A 63 -13.41 21.52 12.99
CA PRO A 63 -13.58 20.07 13.01
C PRO A 63 -12.39 19.43 12.27
N PRO A 64 -11.91 18.25 12.70
CA PRO A 64 -10.79 17.60 12.02
C PRO A 64 -11.11 17.57 10.54
N ALA A 65 -10.19 18.10 9.73
CA ALA A 65 -10.38 18.16 8.30
C ALA A 65 -10.67 16.73 7.84
N ARG A 66 -11.92 16.47 7.45
CA ARG A 66 -12.25 15.22 6.79
C ARG A 66 -11.40 15.19 5.53
N TYR A 67 -10.66 14.11 5.31
CA TYR A 67 -9.91 13.91 4.06
C TYR A 67 -10.85 14.18 2.89
N ARG A 68 -10.39 15.01 1.94
CA ARG A 68 -11.23 15.57 0.89
C ARG A 68 -11.60 14.48 -0.13
N THR A 69 -10.80 13.43 -0.21
CA THR A 69 -10.99 12.28 -1.09
C THR A 69 -10.67 10.97 -0.37
N VAL A 70 -11.17 9.85 -0.92
CA VAL A 70 -10.83 8.50 -0.45
C VAL A 70 -9.32 8.23 -0.61
N HIS A 71 -8.68 8.79 -1.64
CA HIS A 71 -7.24 8.65 -1.84
C HIS A 71 -6.42 9.35 -0.76
N GLU A 72 -6.83 10.55 -0.35
CA GLU A 72 -6.18 11.26 0.76
C GLU A 72 -6.36 10.52 2.09
N GLN A 73 -7.55 9.96 2.34
CA GLN A 73 -7.78 9.11 3.50
C GLN A 73 -6.88 7.87 3.47
N ALA A 74 -6.83 7.16 2.34
CA ALA A 74 -6.01 5.96 2.19
C ALA A 74 -4.51 6.25 2.35
N ALA A 75 -4.04 7.39 1.83
CA ALA A 75 -2.66 7.84 2.02
C ALA A 75 -2.37 8.10 3.50
N HIS A 76 -3.27 8.78 4.21
CA HIS A 76 -3.12 9.00 5.64
C HIS A 76 -3.16 7.70 6.44
N ASP A 77 -4.09 6.81 6.14
CA ASP A 77 -4.20 5.51 6.81
C ASP A 77 -2.92 4.67 6.59
N LEU A 78 -2.36 4.74 5.38
CA LEU A 78 -1.06 4.13 5.08
C LEU A 78 0.07 4.75 5.91
N ASP A 79 0.13 6.07 6.02
CA ASP A 79 1.15 6.75 6.84
C ASP A 79 1.06 6.34 8.32
N LEU A 80 -0.16 6.22 8.86
CA LEU A 80 -0.39 5.70 10.21
C LEU A 80 0.05 4.24 10.33
N ALA A 81 -0.35 3.38 9.40
CA ALA A 81 0.00 1.97 9.41
C ALA A 81 1.52 1.76 9.37
N VAL A 82 2.22 2.48 8.48
CA VAL A 82 3.68 2.47 8.36
C VAL A 82 4.35 2.89 9.67
N THR A 83 3.83 3.93 10.32
CA THR A 83 4.34 4.39 11.62
C THR A 83 4.19 3.31 12.69
N LEU A 84 3.02 2.64 12.75
CA LEU A 84 2.77 1.56 13.72
C LEU A 84 3.66 0.33 13.47
N VAL A 85 3.89 -0.03 12.21
CA VAL A 85 4.78 -1.14 11.84
C VAL A 85 6.20 -0.89 12.32
N VAL A 86 6.72 0.32 12.14
CA VAL A 86 8.10 0.67 12.55
C VAL A 86 8.22 0.81 14.07
N ASP A 87 7.19 1.29 14.75
CA ASP A 87 7.16 1.44 16.22
C ASP A 87 6.96 0.10 16.96
N ALA A 88 6.59 -0.97 16.24
CA ALA A 88 6.38 -2.28 16.84
C ALA A 88 7.67 -2.78 17.53
N PRO A 89 7.62 -3.23 18.80
CA PRO A 89 8.81 -3.63 19.55
C PRO A 89 9.64 -4.74 18.89
N GLN A 90 9.05 -5.53 18.01
CA GLN A 90 9.70 -6.64 17.31
C GLN A 90 10.17 -6.27 15.89
N ALA A 91 9.89 -5.07 15.40
CA ALA A 91 10.21 -4.65 14.03
C ALA A 91 11.70 -4.84 13.68
N HIS A 92 12.59 -4.53 14.62
CA HIS A 92 14.03 -4.72 14.45
C HIS A 92 14.44 -6.19 14.28
N LEU A 93 13.74 -7.13 14.93
CA LEU A 93 14.02 -8.57 14.79
C LEU A 93 13.53 -9.10 13.45
N SER A 94 12.33 -8.71 13.02
CA SER A 94 11.81 -9.09 11.70
C SER A 94 12.69 -8.52 10.59
N LEU A 95 13.18 -7.28 10.75
CA LEU A 95 14.14 -6.69 9.82
C LEU A 95 15.50 -7.41 9.80
N ALA A 96 16.00 -7.89 10.94
CA ALA A 96 17.23 -8.70 10.96
C ALA A 96 17.05 -10.03 10.22
N ARG A 97 15.91 -10.70 10.40
CA ARG A 97 15.58 -11.95 9.71
C ARG A 97 15.48 -11.81 8.20
N LEU A 98 15.13 -10.62 7.70
CA LEU A 98 15.12 -10.32 6.26
C LEU A 98 16.47 -10.62 5.58
N VAL A 99 17.58 -10.39 6.30
CA VAL A 99 18.96 -10.55 5.78
C VAL A 99 19.57 -11.90 6.16
N ASP A 100 19.20 -12.43 7.32
CA ASP A 100 19.85 -13.59 7.93
C ASP A 100 19.27 -14.96 7.49
N HIS A 101 18.18 -14.99 6.72
CA HIS A 101 17.53 -16.23 6.29
C HIS A 101 17.74 -16.56 4.81
N GLU A 102 17.77 -17.86 4.50
CA GLU A 102 17.85 -18.38 3.12
C GLU A 102 16.61 -18.02 2.28
N HIS A 103 15.50 -17.68 2.94
CA HIS A 103 14.27 -17.18 2.33
C HIS A 103 13.91 -15.81 2.90
N ILE A 104 13.45 -14.92 2.02
CA ILE A 104 12.99 -13.58 2.38
C ILE A 104 11.74 -13.69 3.26
N GLU A 105 11.85 -13.19 4.49
CA GLU A 105 10.79 -13.26 5.49
C GLU A 105 9.75 -12.13 5.26
N PRO A 106 8.45 -12.45 5.14
CA PRO A 106 7.42 -11.46 4.78
C PRO A 106 7.24 -10.32 5.80
N GLU A 107 7.37 -10.59 7.10
CA GLU A 107 7.25 -9.58 8.15
C GLU A 107 8.42 -8.59 8.09
N GLY A 108 9.65 -9.08 7.90
CA GLY A 108 10.83 -8.26 7.64
C GLY A 108 10.72 -7.42 6.38
N ALA A 109 10.15 -7.97 5.31
CA ALA A 109 9.87 -7.24 4.07
C ALA A 109 8.86 -6.11 4.29
N LEU A 110 7.81 -6.33 5.10
CA LEU A 110 6.85 -5.28 5.46
C LEU A 110 7.53 -4.14 6.25
N VAL A 111 8.36 -4.47 7.23
CA VAL A 111 9.11 -3.46 8.01
C VAL A 111 10.06 -2.68 7.10
N PHE A 112 10.71 -3.34 6.16
CA PHE A 112 11.59 -2.67 5.19
C PHE A 112 10.82 -1.77 4.22
N ALA A 113 9.66 -2.21 3.72
CA ALA A 113 8.76 -1.39 2.90
C ALA A 113 8.33 -0.11 3.64
N ALA A 114 7.96 -0.24 4.92
CA ALA A 114 7.58 0.87 5.78
C ALA A 114 8.73 1.89 5.95
N LEU A 115 9.96 1.44 6.15
CA LEU A 115 11.14 2.33 6.23
C LEU A 115 11.42 3.04 4.90
N LEU A 116 11.30 2.34 3.77
CA LEU A 116 11.47 2.93 2.44
C LEU A 116 10.40 3.99 2.15
N HIS A 117 9.15 3.74 2.55
CA HIS A 117 8.05 4.71 2.44
C HIS A 117 8.35 5.98 3.23
N LEU A 118 8.76 5.85 4.50
CA LEU A 118 9.15 7.01 5.34
C LEU A 118 10.37 7.77 4.78
N ALA A 119 11.28 7.07 4.11
CA ALA A 119 12.45 7.67 3.48
C ALA A 119 12.16 8.27 2.09
N GLY A 120 10.92 8.17 1.58
CA GLY A 120 10.51 8.74 0.29
C GLY A 120 10.82 7.87 -0.93
N TYR A 121 11.28 6.63 -0.74
CA TYR A 121 11.59 5.67 -1.80
C TYR A 121 10.33 4.89 -2.22
N ARG A 122 9.35 5.61 -2.80
CA ARG A 122 8.00 5.06 -3.06
C ARG A 122 7.96 3.86 -4.00
N ASP A 123 8.72 3.90 -5.09
CA ASP A 123 8.74 2.80 -6.07
C ASP A 123 9.34 1.53 -5.46
N GLN A 124 10.38 1.68 -4.65
CA GLN A 124 11.01 0.55 -3.95
C GLN A 124 10.10 0.03 -2.84
N ALA A 125 9.46 0.92 -2.09
CA ALA A 125 8.51 0.54 -1.04
C ALA A 125 7.34 -0.27 -1.62
N GLN A 126 6.81 0.13 -2.79
CA GLN A 126 5.72 -0.58 -3.45
C GLN A 126 6.05 -2.05 -3.71
N PHE A 127 7.22 -2.35 -4.29
CA PHE A 127 7.65 -3.73 -4.51
C PHE A 127 7.62 -4.56 -3.23
N TRP A 128 8.14 -4.01 -2.12
CA TRP A 128 8.20 -4.73 -0.85
C TRP A 128 6.83 -4.88 -0.18
N PHE A 129 5.93 -3.92 -0.35
CA PHE A 129 4.52 -4.08 0.08
C PHE A 129 3.81 -5.19 -0.69
N GLU A 130 3.98 -5.24 -2.01
CA GLU A 130 3.40 -6.29 -2.86
C GLU A 130 3.99 -7.67 -2.52
N PHE A 131 5.31 -7.75 -2.32
CA PHE A 131 5.97 -8.97 -1.88
C PHE A 131 5.40 -9.45 -0.53
N ALA A 132 5.34 -8.59 0.48
CA ALA A 132 4.85 -8.98 1.80
C ALA A 132 3.38 -9.45 1.75
N ALA A 133 2.53 -8.73 1.02
CA ALA A 133 1.12 -9.08 0.83
C ALA A 133 0.96 -10.43 0.07
N GLY A 134 1.80 -10.69 -0.93
CA GLY A 134 1.80 -11.94 -1.69
C GLY A 134 2.40 -13.14 -0.93
N ALA A 135 3.32 -12.90 0.00
CA ALA A 135 4.04 -13.94 0.73
C ALA A 135 3.34 -14.39 2.03
N GLY A 136 2.11 -13.95 2.27
CA GLY A 136 1.26 -14.44 3.36
C GLY A 136 1.29 -13.62 4.65
N ASN A 137 1.88 -12.42 4.62
CA ASN A 137 1.76 -11.44 5.69
C ASN A 137 0.33 -10.85 5.67
N ARG A 138 -0.46 -11.10 6.70
CA ARG A 138 -1.88 -10.70 6.80
C ARG A 138 -2.19 -10.10 8.16
#